data_AF-A0A1F9Z7I8-F1
#
_entry.id   AF-A0A1F9Z7I8-F1
#
_cell.length_a   1.000
_cell.length_b   1.000
_cell.length_c   1.000
_cell.angle_alpha   90.00
_cell.angle_beta   90.00
_cell.angle_gamma   90.00
#
_symmetry.space_group_name_H-M   'P 1'
#
loop_
_entity.id
_entity.type
_entity.pdbx_description
1 polymer ?
#
loop_
_entity_poly.entity_id
_entity_poly.type
_entity_poly.pdbx_seq_one_letter_code
_entity_poly.pdbx_strand_id
1 'polypeptide(L)'
;MYWEATLALCLGDLDPAYSGACADYDLFQRPKDVVERLQAIANTGELKKPLLSLAGKLDCLVTLKGHAEAYRDAVKARGASELHRLYPIDKATHVDKDSELFPGLEPLMPHAHNAFELLLRWVEGGHAAPDQYDAIQRALAQKSK
;
A
#
# COMPACT_ATOMS: atom_id res chain seq x y z
N MET A 1 -16.82 -15.19 2.97
CA MET A 1 -15.38 -15.07 3.29
C MET A 1 -14.64 -15.23 1.98
N TYR A 2 -14.07 -14.16 1.43
CA TYR A 2 -13.43 -14.16 0.09
C TYR A 2 -11.94 -14.59 0.14
N TRP A 3 -11.35 -14.63 1.33
CA TRP A 3 -9.91 -14.79 1.53
C TRP A 3 -9.37 -16.14 1.03
N GLU A 4 -10.06 -17.24 1.31
CA GLU A 4 -9.62 -18.57 0.87
C GLU A 4 -9.59 -18.69 -0.66
N ALA A 5 -10.59 -18.13 -1.36
CA ALA A 5 -10.61 -18.13 -2.82
C ALA A 5 -9.48 -17.26 -3.39
N THR A 6 -9.22 -16.08 -2.82
CA THR A 6 -8.11 -15.22 -3.25
C THR A 6 -6.76 -15.88 -3.01
N LEU A 7 -6.57 -16.50 -1.84
CA LEU A 7 -5.32 -17.19 -1.51
C LEU A 7 -5.13 -18.42 -2.41
N ALA A 8 -6.18 -19.21 -2.66
CA ALA A 8 -6.12 -20.36 -3.58
C ALA A 8 -5.73 -19.95 -5.00
N LEU A 9 -6.23 -18.82 -5.51
CA LEU A 9 -5.80 -18.27 -6.80
C LEU A 9 -4.31 -17.93 -6.79
N CYS A 10 -3.83 -17.21 -5.77
CA CYS A 10 -2.42 -16.88 -5.65
C CYS A 10 -1.53 -18.12 -5.54
N LEU A 11 -1.96 -19.13 -4.77
CA LEU A 11 -1.23 -20.39 -4.61
C LEU A 11 -1.23 -21.25 -5.88
N GLY A 12 -2.29 -21.21 -6.69
CA GLY A 12 -2.33 -21.92 -7.97
C GLY A 12 -1.18 -21.54 -8.90
N ASP A 13 -0.78 -20.26 -8.89
CA ASP A 13 0.36 -19.78 -9.68
C ASP A 13 1.70 -19.90 -8.94
N LEU A 14 1.71 -19.52 -7.65
CA LEU A 14 2.91 -19.44 -6.84
C LEU A 14 3.45 -20.82 -6.42
N ASP A 15 2.56 -21.72 -6.03
CA ASP A 15 2.86 -23.04 -5.48
C ASP A 15 1.77 -24.07 -5.86
N PRO A 16 1.68 -24.46 -7.16
CA PRO A 16 0.67 -25.39 -7.64
C PRO A 16 0.79 -26.80 -7.03
N ALA A 17 1.90 -27.11 -6.36
CA ALA A 17 2.11 -28.38 -5.70
C ALA A 17 1.49 -28.42 -4.28
N TYR A 18 1.11 -27.27 -3.72
CA TYR A 18 0.44 -27.21 -2.44
C TYR A 18 -1.00 -27.70 -2.54
N SER A 19 -1.34 -28.70 -1.73
CA SER A 19 -2.68 -29.30 -1.66
C SER A 19 -3.28 -29.30 -0.26
N GLY A 20 -2.62 -28.63 0.70
CA GLY A 20 -3.11 -28.46 2.07
C GLY A 20 -4.21 -27.41 2.19
N ALA A 21 -4.75 -27.23 3.41
CA ALA A 21 -5.71 -26.17 3.66
C ALA A 21 -5.00 -24.81 3.61
N CYS A 22 -5.63 -23.81 2.96
CA CYS A 22 -5.05 -22.47 2.83
C CYS A 22 -4.61 -21.85 4.18
N ALA A 23 -5.31 -22.16 5.27
CA ALA A 23 -4.96 -21.70 6.62
C ALA A 23 -3.63 -22.27 7.16
N ASP A 24 -3.19 -23.41 6.64
CA ASP A 24 -1.96 -24.10 7.04
C ASP A 24 -0.78 -23.78 6.10
N TYR A 25 -0.94 -22.83 5.17
CA TYR A 25 0.12 -22.48 4.23
C TYR A 25 1.20 -21.64 4.92
N ASP A 26 2.34 -22.28 5.22
CA ASP A 26 3.53 -21.60 5.72
C ASP A 26 4.54 -21.37 4.58
N LEU A 27 4.67 -20.10 4.16
CA LEU A 27 5.58 -19.67 3.11
C LEU A 27 7.05 -20.03 3.41
N PHE A 28 7.47 -20.03 4.67
CA PHE A 28 8.86 -20.26 5.05
C PHE A 28 9.28 -21.74 5.00
N GLN A 29 8.29 -22.65 4.94
CA GLN A 29 8.51 -24.09 4.79
C GLN A 29 8.43 -24.54 3.33
N ARG A 30 8.21 -23.61 2.39
CA ARG A 30 8.02 -23.96 0.97
C ARG A 30 9.35 -24.19 0.27
N PRO A 31 9.38 -25.04 -0.78
CA PRO A 31 10.59 -25.31 -1.53
C PRO A 31 11.19 -24.04 -2.16
N LYS A 32 12.48 -24.11 -2.50
CA LYS A 32 13.26 -22.97 -3.01
C LYS A 32 12.65 -22.35 -4.27
N ASP A 33 12.06 -23.15 -5.16
CA ASP A 33 11.46 -22.65 -6.40
C ASP A 33 10.23 -21.78 -6.15
N VAL A 34 9.45 -22.07 -5.11
CA VAL A 34 8.33 -21.23 -4.65
C VAL A 34 8.86 -19.87 -4.17
N VAL A 35 9.92 -19.88 -3.37
CA VAL A 35 10.57 -18.64 -2.90
C VAL A 35 11.12 -17.85 -4.08
N GLU A 36 11.76 -18.50 -5.05
CA GLU A 36 12.27 -17.85 -6.27
C GLU A 36 11.15 -17.22 -7.12
N ARG A 37 10.01 -17.91 -7.28
CA ARG A 37 8.82 -17.33 -7.94
C ARG A 37 8.27 -16.13 -7.20
N LEU A 38 8.19 -16.20 -5.87
CA LEU A 38 7.77 -15.06 -5.06
C LEU A 38 8.70 -13.87 -5.26
N GLN A 39 10.02 -14.09 -5.23
CA GLN A 39 11.00 -13.02 -5.43
C GLN A 39 10.89 -12.38 -6.82
N ALA A 40 10.51 -13.14 -7.85
CA ALA A 40 10.32 -12.62 -9.20
C ALA A 40 9.14 -11.62 -9.31
N ILE A 41 8.15 -11.71 -8.41
CA ILE A 41 6.98 -10.82 -8.37
C ILE A 41 6.99 -9.87 -7.16
N ALA A 42 8.01 -9.98 -6.30
CA ALA A 42 8.09 -9.18 -5.09
C ALA A 42 8.35 -7.71 -5.41
N ASN A 43 7.75 -6.83 -4.60
CA ASN A 43 8.05 -5.41 -4.63
C ASN A 43 9.51 -5.18 -4.19
N THR A 44 10.37 -4.76 -5.11
CA THR A 44 11.83 -4.62 -4.85
C THR A 44 12.21 -3.31 -4.16
N GLY A 45 11.28 -2.35 -4.10
CA GLY A 45 11.54 -0.97 -3.70
C GLY A 45 12.26 -0.13 -4.76
N GLU A 46 12.56 -0.69 -5.94
CA GLU A 46 13.21 0.04 -7.04
C GLU A 46 12.21 0.96 -7.75
N LEU A 47 11.95 2.08 -7.10
CA LEU A 47 10.99 3.07 -7.57
C LEU A 47 11.65 4.00 -8.60
N LYS A 48 11.02 4.17 -9.77
CA LYS A 48 11.53 5.01 -10.88
C LYS A 48 10.63 6.21 -11.20
N LYS A 49 9.47 6.30 -10.55
CA LYS A 49 8.46 7.33 -10.75
C LYS A 49 7.88 7.74 -9.39
N PRO A 50 7.39 8.97 -9.24
CA PRO A 50 6.71 9.38 -8.02
C PRO A 50 5.59 8.41 -7.62
N LEU A 51 5.53 8.07 -6.34
CA LEU A 51 4.49 7.23 -5.75
C LEU A 51 4.02 7.85 -4.43
N LEU A 52 2.71 7.99 -4.30
CA LEU A 52 2.05 8.32 -3.05
C LEU A 52 1.30 7.08 -2.57
N SER A 53 1.69 6.57 -1.40
CA SER A 53 1.00 5.47 -0.73
C SER A 53 0.11 6.02 0.38
N LEU A 54 -1.12 5.53 0.49
CA LEU A 54 -2.03 5.83 1.59
C LEU A 54 -2.33 4.53 2.34
N ALA A 55 -2.41 4.60 3.66
CA ALA A 55 -2.71 3.44 4.49
C ALA A 55 -3.45 3.85 5.76
N GLY A 56 -4.51 3.12 6.09
CA GLY A 56 -5.24 3.32 7.33
C GLY A 56 -4.44 2.82 8.54
N LYS A 57 -4.36 3.64 9.60
CA LYS A 57 -3.71 3.24 10.85
C LYS A 57 -4.52 2.23 11.66
N LEU A 58 -5.80 2.07 11.35
CA LEU A 58 -6.71 1.11 11.98
C LEU A 58 -6.98 -0.11 11.09
N ASP A 59 -6.24 -0.27 9.98
CA ASP A 59 -6.37 -1.45 9.13
C ASP A 59 -5.79 -2.70 9.83
N CYS A 60 -6.68 -3.67 10.10
CA CYS A 60 -6.34 -4.96 10.70
C CYS A 60 -6.20 -6.11 9.69
N LEU A 61 -6.53 -5.88 8.41
CA LEU A 61 -6.40 -6.86 7.33
C LEU A 61 -5.04 -6.72 6.64
N VAL A 62 -4.67 -5.49 6.29
CA VAL A 62 -3.42 -5.13 5.64
C VAL A 62 -2.71 -4.11 6.52
N THR A 63 -2.14 -4.60 7.63
CA THR A 63 -1.58 -3.72 8.67
C THR A 63 -0.51 -2.76 8.11
N LEU A 64 -0.58 -1.49 8.54
CA LEU A 64 0.34 -0.42 8.16
C LEU A 64 1.81 -0.85 8.27
N LYS A 65 2.18 -1.43 9.42
CA LYS A 65 3.56 -1.85 9.72
C LYS A 65 4.06 -2.94 8.78
N GLY A 66 3.24 -3.97 8.57
CA GLY A 66 3.63 -5.14 7.77
C GLY A 66 3.69 -4.87 6.26
N HIS A 67 3.04 -3.80 5.80
CA HIS A 67 2.83 -3.56 4.37
C HIS A 67 3.40 -2.20 3.95
N ALA A 68 2.68 -1.10 4.23
CA ALA A 68 3.03 0.19 3.66
C ALA A 68 4.32 0.79 4.28
N GLU A 69 4.56 0.61 5.58
CA GLU A 69 5.84 0.99 6.21
C GLU A 69 6.98 0.09 5.76
N ALA A 70 6.77 -1.23 5.69
CA ALA A 70 7.77 -2.16 5.18
C ALA A 70 8.19 -1.81 3.74
N TYR A 71 7.23 -1.43 2.88
CA TYR A 71 7.54 -1.00 1.52
C TYR A 71 8.23 0.36 1.47
N ARG A 72 7.82 1.34 2.29
CA ARG A 72 8.56 2.62 2.46
C ARG A 72 10.03 2.36 2.81
N ASP A 73 10.28 1.44 3.73
CA ASP A 73 11.63 1.10 4.17
C ASP A 73 12.42 0.39 3.07
N ALA A 74 11.78 -0.48 2.26
CA ALA A 74 12.38 -1.08 1.08
C ALA A 74 12.76 -0.03 0.01
N VAL A 75 11.88 0.94 -0.25
CA VAL A 75 12.16 2.06 -1.18
C VAL A 75 13.33 2.91 -0.67
N LYS A 76 13.36 3.19 0.64
CA LYS A 76 14.48 3.90 1.27
C LYS A 76 15.79 3.12 1.16
N ALA A 77 15.78 1.81 1.34
CA ALA A 77 16.96 0.97 1.16
C ALA A 77 17.51 0.98 -0.27
N ARG A 78 16.65 1.25 -1.26
CA ARG A 78 17.03 1.44 -2.67
C ARG A 78 17.45 2.87 -3.02
N GLY A 79 17.43 3.79 -2.05
CA GLY A 79 17.85 5.17 -2.23
C GLY A 79 16.88 6.02 -3.05
N ALA A 80 15.61 5.62 -3.15
CA ALA A 80 14.58 6.33 -3.92
C ALA A 80 13.53 7.03 -3.03
N SER A 81 13.92 7.41 -1.81
CA SER A 81 13.01 8.07 -0.84
C SER A 81 12.43 9.38 -1.35
N GLU A 82 13.16 10.09 -2.19
CA GLU A 82 12.72 11.34 -2.81
C GLU A 82 11.49 11.13 -3.71
N LEU A 83 11.31 9.94 -4.29
CA LEU A 83 10.18 9.59 -5.15
C LEU A 83 8.97 9.02 -4.39
N HIS A 84 9.09 8.70 -3.11
CA HIS A 84 8.01 8.07 -2.36
C HIS A 84 7.50 8.94 -1.23
N ARG A 85 6.19 8.98 -1.05
CA ARG A 85 5.53 9.50 0.14
C ARG A 85 4.56 8.46 0.68
N LEU A 86 4.60 8.23 1.98
CA LEU A 86 3.61 7.43 2.69
C LEU A 86 2.77 8.36 3.56
N TYR A 87 1.46 8.25 3.42
CA TYR A 87 0.46 9.01 4.16
C TYR A 87 -0.41 8.08 5.01
N PRO A 88 -0.04 7.88 6.29
CA PRO A 88 -0.87 7.16 7.25
C PRO A 88 -2.10 7.99 7.63
N ILE A 89 -3.29 7.39 7.57
CA ILE A 89 -4.56 8.03 7.90
C ILE A 89 -5.04 7.50 9.25
N ASP A 90 -5.12 8.38 10.25
CA ASP A 90 -5.35 8.01 11.66
C ASP A 90 -6.63 7.20 11.90
N LYS A 91 -7.71 7.52 11.19
CA LYS A 91 -9.05 6.98 11.44
C LYS A 91 -9.57 6.09 10.31
N ALA A 92 -8.70 5.60 9.43
CA ALA A 92 -9.11 4.75 8.31
C ALA A 92 -8.78 3.26 8.56
N THR A 93 -9.63 2.39 8.03
CA THR A 93 -9.48 0.93 7.98
C THR A 93 -9.25 0.46 6.54
N HIS A 94 -9.36 -0.85 6.28
CA HIS A 94 -9.23 -1.44 4.95
C HIS A 94 -10.42 -1.11 4.03
N VAL A 95 -11.63 -0.99 4.59
CA VAL A 95 -12.87 -0.92 3.84
C VAL A 95 -13.62 0.35 4.22
N ASP A 96 -13.79 1.26 3.27
CA ASP A 96 -14.46 2.56 3.52
C ASP A 96 -15.86 2.42 4.12
N LYS A 97 -16.59 1.36 3.77
CA LYS A 97 -17.93 1.08 4.30
C LYS A 97 -17.96 0.85 5.81
N ASP A 98 -16.82 0.50 6.43
CA ASP A 98 -16.72 0.39 7.88
C ASP A 98 -17.09 1.71 8.58
N SER A 99 -16.91 2.86 7.92
CA SER A 99 -17.33 4.16 8.47
C SER A 99 -18.83 4.32 8.64
N GLU A 100 -19.66 3.52 7.95
CA GLU A 100 -21.11 3.47 8.18
C GLU A 100 -21.48 2.68 9.45
N LEU A 101 -20.60 1.75 9.86
CA LEU A 101 -20.84 0.82 10.96
C LEU A 101 -20.17 1.27 12.26
N PHE A 102 -19.03 1.96 12.17
CA PHE A 102 -18.22 2.38 13.29
C PHE A 102 -18.03 3.91 13.28
N PRO A 103 -18.80 4.64 14.10
CA PRO A 103 -18.69 6.09 14.20
C PRO A 103 -17.27 6.54 14.53
N GLY A 104 -16.79 7.55 13.80
CA GLY A 104 -15.46 8.11 13.98
C GLY A 104 -14.39 7.52 13.08
N LEU A 105 -14.69 6.50 12.27
CA LEU A 105 -13.85 6.14 11.13
C LEU A 105 -14.04 7.11 9.97
N GLU A 106 -12.98 7.29 9.19
CA GLU A 106 -12.94 8.10 7.98
C GLU A 106 -12.69 7.20 6.77
N PRO A 107 -13.47 7.35 5.67
CA PRO A 107 -13.18 6.65 4.43
C PRO A 107 -11.85 7.12 3.82
N LEU A 108 -11.13 6.22 3.17
CA LEU A 108 -9.85 6.50 2.52
C LEU A 108 -10.04 7.19 1.15
N MET A 109 -11.16 6.97 0.45
CA MET A 109 -11.39 7.48 -0.90
C MET A 109 -11.21 9.02 -1.03
N PRO A 110 -11.74 9.88 -0.13
CA PRO A 110 -11.49 11.32 -0.23
C PRO A 110 -10.00 11.68 -0.11
N HIS A 111 -9.27 10.98 0.75
CA HIS A 111 -7.83 11.15 0.92
C HIS A 111 -7.06 10.69 -0.33
N ALA A 112 -7.53 9.62 -0.99
CA ALA A 112 -6.98 9.13 -2.26
C ALA A 112 -7.16 10.14 -3.40
N HIS A 113 -8.32 10.79 -3.52
CA HIS A 113 -8.52 11.86 -4.50
C HIS A 113 -7.58 13.05 -4.27
N ASN A 114 -7.42 13.49 -3.01
CA ASN A 114 -6.48 14.54 -2.66
C ASN A 114 -5.03 14.18 -3.01
N ALA A 115 -4.62 12.94 -2.73
CA ALA A 115 -3.30 12.47 -3.11
C ALA A 115 -3.13 12.39 -4.63
N PHE A 116 -4.17 11.99 -5.38
CA PHE A 116 -4.11 11.95 -6.83
C PHE A 116 -3.84 13.34 -7.43
N GLU A 117 -4.50 14.39 -6.93
CA GLU A 117 -4.23 15.77 -7.33
C GLU A 117 -2.78 16.20 -7.06
N LEU A 118 -2.21 15.78 -5.93
CA LEU A 118 -0.79 16.03 -5.63
C LEU A 118 0.13 15.23 -6.55
N LEU A 119 -0.23 14.00 -6.88
CA LEU A 119 0.53 13.18 -7.82
C LEU A 119 0.56 13.85 -9.19
N LEU A 120 -0.58 14.34 -9.69
CA LEU A 120 -0.66 15.09 -10.95
C LEU A 120 0.28 16.31 -10.94
N ARG A 121 0.24 17.13 -9.88
CA ARG A 121 1.14 18.28 -9.74
C ARG A 121 2.62 17.88 -9.72
N TRP A 122 2.93 16.71 -9.16
CA TRP A 122 4.30 16.21 -9.13
C TRP A 122 4.73 15.73 -10.52
N VAL A 123 3.95 14.87 -11.16
CA VAL A 123 4.34 14.29 -12.46
C VAL A 123 4.22 15.26 -13.63
N GLU A 124 3.25 16.17 -13.62
CA GLU A 124 3.02 17.13 -14.72
C GLU A 124 3.63 18.50 -14.44
N GLY A 125 3.57 18.95 -13.18
CA GLY A 125 4.03 20.28 -12.78
C GLY A 125 5.41 20.32 -12.15
N GLY A 126 6.05 19.18 -11.86
CA GLY A 126 7.34 19.11 -11.17
C GLY A 126 7.30 19.52 -9.68
N HIS A 127 6.10 19.71 -9.10
CA HIS A 127 5.94 20.11 -7.71
C HIS A 127 5.79 18.87 -6.82
N ALA A 128 6.87 18.46 -6.16
CA ALA A 128 6.86 17.29 -5.28
C ALA A 128 5.77 17.39 -4.20
N ALA A 129 5.11 16.26 -3.93
CA ALA A 129 4.11 16.20 -2.88
C ALA A 129 4.76 16.41 -1.49
N PRO A 130 4.05 17.01 -0.52
CA PRO A 130 4.59 17.23 0.82
C PRO A 130 4.98 15.93 1.53
N ASP A 131 5.98 16.00 2.40
CA ASP A 131 6.45 14.83 3.18
C ASP A 131 5.48 14.40 4.29
N GLN A 132 4.59 15.31 4.71
CA GLN A 132 3.64 15.08 5.80
C GLN A 132 2.20 15.25 5.35
N TYR A 133 1.32 14.39 5.88
CA TYR A 133 -0.09 14.36 5.52
C TYR A 133 -0.83 15.68 5.81
N ASP A 134 -0.57 16.29 6.97
CA ASP A 134 -1.24 17.54 7.38
C ASP A 134 -0.90 18.75 6.48
N ALA A 135 0.14 18.62 5.64
CA ALA A 135 0.49 19.63 4.66
C ALA A 135 -0.31 19.51 3.35
N ILE A 136 -1.03 18.40 3.11
CA ILE A 136 -1.78 18.16 1.87
C ILE A 136 -2.83 19.24 1.64
N GLN A 137 -3.62 19.59 2.66
CA GLN A 137 -4.67 20.62 2.50
C GLN A 137 -4.09 21.98 2.13
N ARG A 138 -2.95 22.35 2.71
CA ARG A 138 -2.23 23.58 2.36
C ARG A 138 -1.69 23.53 0.93
N ALA A 139 -1.10 22.41 0.53
CA ALA A 139 -0.58 22.23 -0.81
C ALA A 139 -1.70 22.31 -1.86
N LEU A 140 -2.86 21.70 -1.61
CA LEU A 140 -4.00 21.75 -2.52
C LEU A 140 -4.57 23.17 -2.67
N ALA A 141 -4.62 23.94 -1.58
CA ALA A 141 -5.12 25.31 -1.56
C ALA A 141 -4.25 26.33 -2.32
N GLN A 142 -2.96 26.04 -2.53
CA GLN A 142 -2.01 26.91 -3.25
C GLN A 142 -2.20 26.88 -4.78
N LYS A 143 -3.45 26.84 -5.30
CA LYS A 143 -3.74 26.84 -6.75
C LYS A 143 -2.86 27.87 -7.49
N SER A 144 -2.14 27.39 -8.51
CA SER A 144 -1.33 28.22 -9.41
C SER A 144 -2.13 29.42 -9.90
N LYS A 145 -1.53 30.59 -9.73
CA LYS A 145 -1.81 31.78 -10.53
C LYS A 145 -1.56 31.51 -12.00
#